data_AF-A0A425CPY9-F1
#
_entry.id   AF-A0A425CPY9-F1
#
_cell.length_a   1.000
_cell.length_b   1.000
_cell.length_c   1.000
_cell.angle_alpha   90.00
_cell.angle_beta   90.00
_cell.angle_gamma   90.00
#
_symmetry.space_group_name_H-M   'P 1'
#
loop_
_entity.id
_entity.type
_entity.pdbx_description
1 polymer ?
#
loop_
_entity_poly.entity_id
_entity_poly.type
_entity_poly.pdbx_seq_one_letter_code
_entity_poly.pdbx_strand_id
1 'polypeptide(L)'
;MQSQPMHSQQDNDPDAFSYAFVEQDEEDDYLKGGDGNVDMDHIHMQQMQLQMDQLSSTLMGNLDLEDDFEGGHGMDNVPVQLPSHACAYCGLHDPASVVKCVSTDKWFCNSRGNTSGSHIVQHLVRSKNKEVSLHPDSPLGETILECYNCGCRNAFLLGFIPAKQDSVVVLLCRDPCLQMNALKDMSWDMTQWLPLIDDRSFLPWLVKVPTEHEQLRTRQITSSQIAKLEE
;
A
#
# COMPACT_ATOMS: atom_id res chain seq x y z
N MET A 1 63.24 13.61 -37.11
CA MET A 1 62.63 12.27 -36.99
C MET A 1 61.56 12.35 -35.93
N GLN A 2 60.31 12.21 -36.37
CA GLN A 2 59.08 12.30 -35.57
C GLN A 2 58.93 11.04 -34.70
N SER A 3 58.41 11.19 -33.48
CA SER A 3 57.87 10.06 -32.70
C SER A 3 56.73 10.57 -31.83
N GLN A 4 55.52 10.12 -32.17
CA GLN A 4 54.24 10.42 -31.53
C GLN A 4 54.11 9.73 -30.14
N PRO A 5 53.27 10.24 -29.22
CA PRO A 5 52.82 9.46 -28.07
C PRO A 5 51.55 8.65 -28.39
N MET A 6 51.53 7.42 -27.87
CA MET A 6 50.48 6.42 -28.05
C MET A 6 49.15 6.80 -27.38
N HIS A 7 48.06 6.58 -28.11
CA HIS A 7 46.72 6.44 -27.57
C HIS A 7 46.63 5.18 -26.70
N SER A 8 46.07 5.31 -25.50
CA SER A 8 45.48 4.18 -24.77
C SER A 8 44.01 4.50 -24.52
N GLN A 9 43.18 3.58 -24.97
CA GLN A 9 41.72 3.61 -24.94
C GLN A 9 41.23 3.65 -23.49
N GLN A 10 40.30 4.56 -23.20
CA GLN A 10 39.49 4.50 -21.99
C GLN A 10 38.38 3.47 -22.20
N ASP A 11 38.32 2.52 -21.27
CA ASP A 11 37.31 1.48 -21.18
C ASP A 11 35.91 2.09 -21.06
N ASN A 12 35.01 1.63 -21.94
CA ASN A 12 33.56 1.85 -21.82
C ASN A 12 33.02 0.95 -20.71
N ASP A 13 32.51 1.56 -19.64
CA ASP A 13 31.76 0.89 -18.58
C ASP A 13 30.25 1.17 -18.78
N PRO A 14 29.42 0.17 -19.16
CA PRO A 14 28.00 0.38 -19.40
C PRO A 14 27.16 -0.09 -18.22
N ASP A 15 27.18 0.60 -17.07
CA ASP A 15 26.18 0.37 -15.99
C ASP A 15 26.07 1.53 -14.97
N ALA A 16 25.89 2.76 -15.46
CA ALA A 16 25.52 3.91 -14.64
C ALA A 16 24.03 4.28 -14.83
N PHE A 17 23.12 3.49 -14.24
CA PHE A 17 21.71 3.89 -14.13
C PHE A 17 21.55 4.94 -13.02
N SER A 18 21.80 6.21 -13.35
CA SER A 18 21.34 7.35 -12.54
C SER A 18 19.86 7.62 -12.84
N TYR A 19 18.96 7.23 -11.93
CA TYR A 19 17.59 7.72 -11.99
C TYR A 19 17.55 9.14 -11.43
N ALA A 20 17.66 10.11 -12.33
CA ALA A 20 17.36 11.51 -12.06
C ALA A 20 15.86 11.68 -11.80
N PHE A 21 15.57 12.32 -10.68
CA PHE A 21 14.26 12.77 -10.22
C PHE A 21 13.79 13.87 -11.18
N VAL A 22 12.66 13.68 -11.88
CA VAL A 22 12.00 14.74 -12.66
C VAL A 22 10.78 15.16 -11.86
N GLU A 23 10.89 16.30 -11.19
CA GLU A 23 9.74 17.04 -10.65
C GLU A 23 9.00 17.65 -11.86
N GLN A 24 7.74 17.27 -12.06
CA GLN A 24 6.84 17.94 -12.98
C GLN A 24 6.07 18.98 -12.19
N ASP A 25 6.45 20.24 -12.36
CA ASP A 25 5.65 21.40 -12.01
C ASP A 25 4.52 21.53 -13.04
N GLU A 26 3.28 21.31 -12.62
CA GLU A 26 2.08 21.66 -13.39
C GLU A 26 1.67 23.11 -13.03
N GLU A 27 2.07 24.07 -13.87
CA GLU A 27 1.52 25.42 -13.88
C GLU A 27 0.35 25.48 -14.89
N ASP A 28 -0.86 25.58 -14.35
CA ASP A 28 -2.10 25.79 -15.11
C ASP A 28 -2.17 27.23 -15.64
N ASP A 29 -1.84 27.41 -16.92
CA ASP A 29 -2.04 28.66 -17.67
C ASP A 29 -3.37 28.58 -18.45
N TYR A 30 -4.44 29.09 -17.85
CA TYR A 30 -5.69 29.41 -18.55
C TYR A 30 -6.10 30.82 -18.14
N LEU A 31 -6.09 31.76 -19.11
CA LEU A 31 -7.18 32.71 -19.42
C LEU A 31 -6.65 33.85 -20.32
N LYS A 32 -7.04 33.83 -21.61
CA LYS A 32 -7.02 35.03 -22.46
C LYS A 32 -8.23 35.06 -23.40
N GLY A 33 -9.08 36.06 -23.20
CA GLY A 33 -10.25 36.43 -23.99
C GLY A 33 -11.17 37.22 -23.04
N GLY A 34 -11.61 38.44 -23.29
CA GLY A 34 -11.92 39.14 -24.53
C GLY A 34 -13.29 39.79 -24.31
N ASP A 35 -13.35 41.11 -24.44
CA ASP A 35 -14.44 42.04 -24.13
C ASP A 35 -15.91 41.59 -24.30
N GLY A 36 -16.77 41.97 -23.35
CA GLY A 36 -18.23 41.91 -23.50
C GLY A 36 -18.99 42.52 -22.30
N ASN A 37 -19.76 43.57 -22.56
CA ASN A 37 -20.73 44.22 -21.65
C ASN A 37 -21.68 43.21 -20.98
N VAL A 38 -21.87 43.31 -19.65
CA VAL A 38 -22.97 42.67 -18.91
C VAL A 38 -23.47 43.56 -17.77
N ASP A 39 -24.43 44.44 -18.07
CA ASP A 39 -25.25 45.14 -17.08
C ASP A 39 -26.70 44.66 -17.20
N MET A 40 -27.02 43.45 -16.72
CA MET A 40 -28.43 43.04 -16.48
C MET A 40 -28.69 41.77 -15.64
N ASP A 41 -27.78 41.21 -14.83
CA ASP A 41 -28.04 39.89 -14.19
C ASP A 41 -27.96 39.84 -12.65
N HIS A 42 -28.10 40.99 -11.95
CA HIS A 42 -28.07 41.00 -10.48
C HIS A 42 -29.44 40.77 -9.80
N ILE A 43 -30.55 41.02 -10.51
CA ILE A 43 -31.90 40.92 -9.92
C ILE A 43 -32.43 39.48 -9.96
N HIS A 44 -32.06 38.70 -10.98
CA HIS A 44 -32.59 37.34 -11.17
C HIS A 44 -31.96 36.31 -10.21
N MET A 45 -30.67 36.47 -9.89
CA MET A 45 -29.96 35.57 -8.97
C MET A 45 -30.42 35.76 -7.51
N GLN A 46 -30.71 37.01 -7.12
CA GLN A 46 -31.22 37.32 -5.79
C GLN A 46 -32.65 36.82 -5.58
N GLN A 47 -33.47 36.78 -6.64
CA GLN A 47 -34.82 36.24 -6.60
C GLN A 47 -34.85 34.72 -6.44
N MET A 48 -33.88 34.00 -7.04
CA MET A 48 -33.74 32.54 -6.89
C MET A 48 -33.25 32.15 -5.49
N GLN A 49 -32.34 32.93 -4.90
CA GLN A 49 -31.84 32.72 -3.54
C GLN A 49 -32.96 32.84 -2.49
N LEU A 50 -33.80 33.88 -2.60
CA LEU A 50 -34.94 34.11 -1.70
C LEU A 50 -36.00 32.99 -1.79
N GLN A 51 -36.17 32.39 -2.97
CA GLN A 51 -37.11 31.29 -3.15
C GLN A 51 -36.61 29.98 -2.50
N MET A 52 -35.29 29.76 -2.50
CA MET A 52 -34.66 28.61 -1.84
C MET A 52 -34.69 28.73 -0.31
N ASP A 53 -34.53 29.96 0.23
CA ASP A 53 -34.63 30.24 1.66
C ASP A 53 -36.08 30.10 2.20
N GLN A 54 -37.09 30.44 1.39
CA GLN A 54 -38.49 30.22 1.75
C GLN A 54 -38.89 28.73 1.78
N LEU A 55 -38.31 27.92 0.89
CA LEU A 55 -38.48 26.46 0.91
C LEU A 55 -37.76 25.82 2.12
N SER A 56 -36.56 26.31 2.46
CA SER A 56 -35.79 25.89 3.64
C SER A 56 -36.52 26.17 4.97
N SER A 57 -37.07 27.37 5.12
CA SER A 57 -37.85 27.78 6.30
C SER A 57 -39.19 27.06 6.44
N THR A 58 -39.82 26.66 5.33
CA THR A 58 -41.06 25.85 5.36
C THR A 58 -40.79 24.38 5.72
N LEU A 59 -39.62 23.84 5.35
CA LEU A 59 -39.20 22.47 5.71
C LEU A 59 -38.72 22.34 7.16
N MET A 60 -38.16 23.41 7.76
CA MET A 60 -37.78 23.43 9.18
C MET A 60 -38.96 23.64 10.14
N GLY A 61 -40.14 24.04 9.65
CA GLY A 61 -41.30 24.37 10.50
C GLY A 61 -42.24 23.21 10.83
N ASN A 62 -41.98 21.98 10.37
CA ASN A 62 -42.97 20.90 10.36
C ASN A 62 -42.50 19.55 10.92
N LEU A 63 -41.51 19.53 11.82
CA LEU A 63 -41.15 18.35 12.61
C LEU A 63 -41.44 18.59 14.10
N ASP A 64 -42.72 18.55 14.47
CA ASP A 64 -43.13 18.26 15.84
C ASP A 64 -42.90 16.76 16.08
N LEU A 65 -41.71 16.42 16.58
CA LEU A 65 -41.45 15.16 17.26
C LEU A 65 -41.30 15.50 18.74
N GLU A 66 -42.26 15.04 19.54
CA GLU A 66 -42.26 15.16 21.00
C GLU A 66 -41.01 14.46 21.55
N ASP A 67 -40.01 15.25 21.98
CA ASP A 67 -38.76 14.78 22.57
C ASP A 67 -38.95 14.61 24.09
N ASP A 68 -39.31 13.39 24.50
CA ASP A 68 -39.41 12.95 25.89
C ASP A 68 -38.24 12.00 26.23
N PHE A 69 -37.00 12.42 25.97
CA PHE A 69 -35.80 11.63 26.30
C PHE A 69 -34.85 12.36 27.25
N GLU A 70 -35.16 12.28 28.55
CA GLU A 70 -34.15 12.36 29.62
C GLU A 70 -33.12 11.24 29.40
N GLY A 71 -31.98 11.58 28.81
CA GLY A 71 -30.92 10.62 28.56
C GLY A 71 -29.69 11.25 27.94
N GLY A 72 -29.04 12.14 28.68
CA GLY A 72 -27.71 12.67 28.34
C GLY A 72 -26.66 11.55 28.32
N HIS A 73 -26.58 10.81 27.21
CA HIS A 73 -25.41 10.00 26.89
C HIS A 73 -24.39 10.90 26.21
N GLY A 74 -23.54 11.53 27.02
CA GLY A 74 -22.21 11.87 26.57
C GLY A 74 -21.58 10.60 25.99
N MET A 75 -21.33 10.57 24.69
CA MET A 75 -20.48 9.57 24.08
C MET A 75 -19.09 9.78 24.68
N ASP A 76 -18.85 9.08 25.79
CA ASP A 76 -17.53 8.88 26.35
C ASP A 76 -16.61 8.51 25.19
N ASN A 77 -15.55 9.30 25.05
CA ASN A 77 -14.43 9.04 24.16
C ASN A 77 -13.67 7.83 24.73
N VAL A 78 -14.30 6.65 24.69
CA VAL A 78 -13.68 5.39 25.09
C VAL A 78 -12.60 5.13 24.05
N PRO A 79 -11.31 5.15 24.40
CA PRO A 79 -10.27 4.80 23.46
C PRO A 79 -10.50 3.35 23.05
N VAL A 80 -10.97 3.16 21.81
CA VAL A 80 -11.14 1.84 21.22
C VAL A 80 -9.74 1.21 21.19
N GLN A 81 -9.51 0.24 22.07
CA GLN A 81 -8.26 -0.50 22.07
C GLN A 81 -8.23 -1.35 20.82
N LEU A 82 -7.30 -1.03 19.93
CA LEU A 82 -7.07 -1.82 18.72
C LEU A 82 -6.51 -3.20 19.12
N PRO A 83 -6.84 -4.25 18.35
CA PRO A 83 -6.23 -5.57 18.54
C PRO A 83 -4.70 -5.53 18.47
N SER A 84 -4.02 -6.47 19.12
CA SER A 84 -2.56 -6.56 19.13
C SER A 84 -1.93 -6.76 17.75
N HIS A 85 -2.70 -7.30 16.80
CA HIS A 85 -2.27 -7.51 15.40
C HIS A 85 -2.62 -6.36 14.45
N ALA A 86 -3.08 -5.22 14.99
CA ALA A 86 -3.35 -4.05 14.17
C ALA A 86 -2.07 -3.50 13.54
N CYS A 87 -2.18 -3.05 12.29
CA CYS A 87 -1.09 -2.44 11.57
C CYS A 87 -0.55 -1.23 12.33
N ALA A 88 0.75 -1.23 12.64
CA ALA A 88 1.41 -0.18 13.40
C ALA A 88 1.37 1.20 12.72
N TYR A 89 1.14 1.25 11.40
CA TYR A 89 1.04 2.51 10.64
C TYR A 89 -0.38 3.07 10.59
N CYS A 90 -1.36 2.28 10.12
CA CYS A 90 -2.72 2.76 9.86
C CYS A 90 -3.80 2.20 10.79
N GLY A 91 -3.52 1.15 11.57
CA GLY A 91 -4.48 0.53 12.49
C GLY A 91 -5.39 -0.54 11.86
N LEU A 92 -5.17 -0.92 10.59
CA LEU A 92 -5.91 -2.02 9.95
C LEU A 92 -5.61 -3.35 10.66
N HIS A 93 -6.64 -4.14 10.96
CA HIS A 93 -6.53 -5.32 11.82
C HIS A 93 -7.33 -6.53 11.29
N ASP A 94 -7.59 -6.60 9.98
CA ASP A 94 -8.13 -7.82 9.37
C ASP A 94 -7.03 -8.91 9.36
N PRO A 95 -7.23 -10.06 10.03
CA PRO A 95 -6.26 -11.16 10.10
C PRO A 95 -5.70 -11.62 8.75
N ALA A 96 -6.53 -11.64 7.71
CA ALA A 96 -6.12 -12.07 6.38
C ALA A 96 -5.25 -11.03 5.66
N SER A 97 -5.26 -9.77 6.13
CA SER A 97 -4.63 -8.63 5.48
C SER A 97 -3.41 -8.09 6.22
N VAL A 98 -3.03 -8.70 7.35
CA VAL A 98 -1.88 -8.29 8.17
C VAL A 98 -0.79 -9.36 8.22
N VAL A 99 0.45 -8.91 8.37
CA VAL A 99 1.66 -9.72 8.43
C VAL A 99 2.52 -9.21 9.57
N LYS A 100 3.09 -10.14 10.33
CA LYS A 100 4.03 -9.84 11.40
C LYS A 100 5.45 -9.79 10.87
N CYS A 101 6.20 -8.74 11.21
CA CYS A 101 7.65 -8.75 11.06
C CYS A 101 8.26 -9.50 12.24
N VAL A 102 9.02 -10.55 11.96
CA VAL A 102 9.58 -11.43 13.01
C VAL A 102 10.61 -10.68 13.86
N SER A 103 11.43 -9.82 13.26
CA SER A 103 12.48 -9.09 13.97
C SER A 103 11.96 -8.02 14.93
N THR A 104 10.88 -7.33 14.57
CA THR A 104 10.34 -6.20 15.36
C THR A 104 9.13 -6.57 16.20
N ASP A 105 8.59 -7.77 15.99
CA ASP A 105 7.36 -8.27 16.63
C ASP A 105 6.10 -7.43 16.33
N LYS A 106 6.18 -6.52 15.34
CA LYS A 106 5.11 -5.60 14.94
C LYS A 106 4.33 -6.11 13.73
N TRP A 107 3.07 -5.71 13.64
CA TRP A 107 2.16 -6.06 12.55
C TRP A 107 1.99 -4.93 11.54
N PHE A 108 1.88 -5.30 10.27
CA PHE A 108 1.69 -4.37 9.16
C PHE A 108 0.74 -4.96 8.13
N CYS A 109 -0.10 -4.13 7.53
CA CYS A 109 -1.03 -4.58 6.51
C CYS A 109 -0.40 -4.62 5.11
N ASN A 110 -1.08 -5.32 4.19
CA ASN A 110 -0.71 -5.40 2.78
C ASN A 110 -1.34 -4.28 1.92
N SER A 111 -1.87 -3.20 2.51
CA SER A 111 -2.40 -2.06 1.76
C SER A 111 -1.34 -1.00 1.48
N ARG A 112 -1.46 -0.30 0.34
CA ARG A 112 -0.62 0.84 -0.01
C ARG A 112 -1.10 2.15 0.63
N GLY A 113 -2.40 2.31 0.90
CA GLY A 113 -2.95 3.58 1.38
C GLY A 113 -2.47 4.75 0.51
N ASN A 114 -1.91 5.79 1.15
CA ASN A 114 -1.37 6.98 0.46
C ASN A 114 0.13 6.89 0.15
N THR A 115 0.67 5.68 -0.01
CA THR A 115 2.10 5.46 -0.19
C THR A 115 2.41 4.62 -1.44
N SER A 116 3.68 4.58 -1.84
CA SER A 116 4.08 3.89 -3.08
C SER A 116 4.16 2.35 -2.98
N GLY A 117 3.97 1.76 -1.81
CA GLY A 117 4.07 0.31 -1.58
C GLY A 117 3.31 -0.12 -0.34
N SER A 118 3.10 -1.42 -0.15
CA SER A 118 2.37 -1.90 1.03
C SER A 118 3.08 -1.50 2.33
N HIS A 119 2.32 -1.32 3.42
CA HIS A 119 2.90 -0.96 4.72
C HIS A 119 3.95 -1.96 5.20
N ILE A 120 3.70 -3.28 5.04
CA ILE A 120 4.67 -4.31 5.39
C ILE A 120 5.95 -4.20 4.56
N VAL A 121 5.87 -4.05 3.23
CA VAL A 121 7.07 -3.96 2.39
C VAL A 121 7.88 -2.70 2.70
N GLN A 122 7.21 -1.57 2.93
CA GLN A 122 7.89 -0.34 3.36
C GLN A 122 8.61 -0.52 4.70
N HIS A 123 7.97 -1.14 5.68
CA HIS A 123 8.61 -1.46 6.96
C HIS A 123 9.86 -2.32 6.75
N LEU A 124 9.74 -3.43 6.01
CA LEU A 124 10.85 -4.36 5.78
C LEU A 124 12.05 -3.68 5.11
N VAL A 125 11.81 -2.84 4.09
CA VAL A 125 12.89 -2.13 3.39
C VAL A 125 13.58 -1.11 4.31
N ARG A 126 12.82 -0.30 5.07
CA ARG A 126 13.39 0.74 5.94
C ARG A 126 14.12 0.16 7.15
N SER A 127 13.53 -0.83 7.80
CA SER A 127 14.11 -1.52 8.96
C SER A 127 15.17 -2.57 8.59
N LYS A 128 15.39 -2.81 7.28
CA LYS A 128 16.30 -3.83 6.74
C LYS A 128 15.97 -5.26 7.20
N ASN A 129 14.72 -5.49 7.59
CA ASN A 129 14.22 -6.80 7.98
C ASN A 129 13.76 -7.59 6.76
N LYS A 130 13.76 -8.92 6.89
CA LYS A 130 13.55 -9.82 5.75
C LYS A 130 12.57 -10.95 6.06
N GLU A 131 12.30 -11.20 7.34
CA GLU A 131 11.52 -12.34 7.80
C GLU A 131 10.13 -11.91 8.26
N VAL A 132 9.13 -12.68 7.85
CA VAL A 132 7.72 -12.40 8.13
C VAL A 132 6.96 -13.66 8.52
N SER A 133 5.87 -13.46 9.26
CA SER A 133 4.94 -14.51 9.67
C SER A 133 3.49 -14.08 9.42
N LEU A 134 2.67 -15.02 8.97
CA LEU A 134 1.24 -14.84 8.74
C LEU A 134 0.45 -14.95 10.05
N HIS A 135 -0.75 -14.37 10.06
CA HIS A 135 -1.64 -14.43 11.22
C HIS A 135 -2.18 -15.86 11.47
N PRO A 136 -2.36 -16.29 12.74
CA PRO A 136 -2.98 -17.57 13.09
C PRO A 136 -4.34 -17.82 12.43
N ASP A 137 -5.19 -16.79 12.39
CA ASP A 137 -6.50 -16.83 11.73
C ASP A 137 -6.46 -16.50 10.23
N SER A 138 -5.28 -16.42 9.61
CA SER A 138 -5.17 -16.26 8.16
C SER A 138 -5.56 -17.56 7.45
N PRO A 139 -5.93 -17.52 6.15
CA PRO A 139 -6.27 -18.73 5.39
C PRO A 139 -5.19 -19.81 5.38
N LEU A 140 -3.93 -19.43 5.63
CA LEU A 140 -2.77 -20.32 5.66
C LEU A 140 -2.26 -20.59 7.08
N GLY A 141 -2.96 -20.09 8.10
CA GLY A 141 -2.57 -20.23 9.51
C GLY A 141 -1.30 -19.45 9.90
N GLU A 142 -0.84 -19.67 11.13
CA GLU A 142 0.42 -19.11 11.63
C GLU A 142 1.60 -19.81 10.96
N THR A 143 2.14 -19.17 9.93
CA THR A 143 3.25 -19.73 9.14
C THR A 143 4.35 -18.69 8.98
N ILE A 144 5.60 -19.09 9.19
CA ILE A 144 6.78 -18.29 8.83
C ILE A 144 7.13 -18.60 7.38
N LEU A 145 7.30 -17.56 6.56
CA LEU A 145 7.62 -17.76 5.15
C LEU A 145 9.09 -18.16 5.01
N GLU A 146 9.34 -19.40 4.57
CA GLU A 146 10.67 -19.92 4.37
C GLU A 146 10.78 -20.81 3.12
N CYS A 147 11.99 -20.87 2.57
CA CYS A 147 12.30 -21.72 1.42
C CYS A 147 12.26 -23.20 1.83
N TYR A 148 11.47 -24.00 1.12
CA TYR A 148 11.36 -25.44 1.35
C TYR A 148 12.72 -26.17 1.29
N ASN A 149 13.64 -25.72 0.44
CA ASN A 149 14.91 -26.42 0.20
C ASN A 149 16.02 -26.04 1.20
N CYS A 150 16.14 -24.76 1.57
CA CYS A 150 17.27 -24.29 2.39
C CYS A 150 16.86 -23.63 3.71
N GLY A 151 15.56 -23.47 3.98
CA GLY A 151 15.05 -22.78 5.17
C GLY A 151 15.30 -21.27 5.20
N CYS A 152 15.76 -20.66 4.09
CA CYS A 152 15.97 -19.22 4.05
C CYS A 152 14.63 -18.47 4.21
N ARG A 153 14.60 -17.48 5.09
CA ARG A 153 13.40 -16.70 5.46
C ARG A 153 13.34 -15.31 4.84
N ASN A 154 14.19 -15.04 3.86
CA ASN A 154 14.21 -13.73 3.22
C ASN A 154 13.06 -13.60 2.21
N ALA A 155 11.97 -12.94 2.61
CA ALA A 155 10.77 -12.76 1.80
C ALA A 155 11.05 -12.14 0.41
N PHE A 156 12.09 -11.30 0.27
CA PHE A 156 12.48 -10.69 -1.01
C PHE A 156 13.15 -11.65 -2.00
N LEU A 157 13.68 -12.78 -1.50
CA LEU A 157 14.26 -13.83 -2.35
C LEU A 157 13.30 -14.99 -2.59
N LEU A 158 12.24 -15.09 -1.79
CA LEU A 158 11.25 -16.14 -1.90
C LEU A 158 10.30 -15.87 -3.07
N GLY A 159 9.96 -16.95 -3.75
CA GLY A 159 8.85 -17.02 -4.68
C GLY A 159 8.13 -18.35 -4.54
N PHE A 160 7.08 -18.51 -5.31
CA PHE A 160 6.30 -19.74 -5.34
C PHE A 160 6.33 -20.38 -6.72
N ILE A 161 6.11 -21.69 -6.76
CA ILE A 161 5.82 -22.44 -7.98
C ILE A 161 4.43 -23.06 -7.80
N PRO A 162 3.48 -22.79 -8.71
CA PRO A 162 2.16 -23.43 -8.65
C PRO A 162 2.25 -24.90 -9.10
N ALA A 163 1.59 -25.81 -8.39
CA ALA A 163 1.42 -27.18 -8.86
C ALA A 163 0.27 -27.28 -9.89
N LYS A 164 0.41 -28.18 -10.86
CA LYS A 164 -0.53 -28.30 -12.00
C LYS A 164 -1.89 -28.92 -11.66
N GLN A 165 -2.01 -29.66 -10.55
CA GLN A 165 -3.18 -30.50 -10.29
C GLN A 165 -3.74 -30.43 -8.87
N ASP A 166 -2.93 -30.08 -7.88
CA ASP A 166 -3.37 -29.86 -6.51
C ASP A 166 -3.09 -28.40 -6.19
N SER A 167 -4.01 -27.66 -5.57
CA SER A 167 -3.86 -26.21 -5.25
C SER A 167 -2.72 -25.90 -4.25
N VAL A 168 -1.70 -26.75 -4.21
CA VAL A 168 -0.48 -26.67 -3.43
C VAL A 168 0.50 -25.74 -4.14
N VAL A 169 1.10 -24.87 -3.35
CA VAL A 169 2.19 -23.99 -3.77
C VAL A 169 3.43 -24.34 -2.96
N VAL A 170 4.59 -24.24 -3.57
CA VAL A 170 5.88 -24.47 -2.89
C VAL A 170 6.69 -23.20 -2.90
N LEU A 171 7.25 -22.83 -1.74
CA LEU A 171 8.10 -21.67 -1.59
C LEU A 171 9.58 -22.03 -1.84
N LEU A 172 10.23 -21.32 -2.75
CA LEU A 172 11.65 -21.50 -3.08
C LEU A 172 12.35 -20.16 -3.30
N CYS A 173 13.64 -20.09 -2.92
CA CYS A 173 14.49 -18.97 -3.27
C CYS A 173 14.72 -18.90 -4.77
N ARG A 174 14.77 -17.68 -5.32
CA ARG A 174 15.19 -17.44 -6.70
C ARG A 174 16.59 -18.00 -6.98
N ASP A 175 17.54 -17.68 -6.10
CA ASP A 175 18.91 -18.19 -6.17
C ASP A 175 19.39 -18.57 -4.76
N PRO A 176 20.15 -19.68 -4.60
CA PRO A 176 20.53 -20.66 -5.62
C PRO A 176 19.48 -21.76 -5.84
N CYS A 177 18.41 -21.83 -5.02
CA CYS A 177 17.56 -23.02 -4.93
C CYS A 177 16.81 -23.35 -6.22
N LEU A 178 16.32 -22.36 -6.96
CA LEU A 178 15.67 -22.60 -8.25
C LEU A 178 16.64 -23.13 -9.31
N GLN A 179 17.92 -22.75 -9.23
CA GLN A 179 18.95 -23.20 -10.17
C GLN A 179 19.51 -24.58 -9.83
N MET A 180 19.38 -25.01 -8.57
CA MET A 180 19.84 -26.32 -8.14
C MET A 180 18.90 -27.40 -8.68
N ASN A 181 19.40 -28.18 -9.64
CA ASN A 181 18.71 -29.33 -10.24
C ASN A 181 18.34 -30.45 -9.24
N ALA A 182 18.69 -30.33 -7.96
CA ALA A 182 18.39 -31.31 -6.91
C ALA A 182 16.87 -31.51 -6.66
N LEU A 183 16.03 -30.57 -7.11
CA LEU A 183 14.57 -30.64 -6.95
C LEU A 183 13.84 -31.15 -8.22
N LYS A 184 14.56 -31.55 -9.28
CA LYS A 184 13.94 -31.99 -10.55
C LYS A 184 13.11 -33.27 -10.43
N ASP A 185 13.40 -34.11 -9.44
CA ASP A 185 12.67 -35.36 -9.22
C ASP A 185 11.25 -35.16 -8.64
N MET A 186 10.89 -33.94 -8.21
CA MET A 186 9.59 -33.60 -7.61
C MET A 186 8.52 -33.21 -8.64
N SER A 187 8.78 -33.30 -9.95
CA SER A 187 7.85 -32.97 -11.04
C SER A 187 7.35 -31.51 -11.09
N TRP A 188 8.02 -30.59 -10.39
CA TRP A 188 7.69 -29.16 -10.44
C TRP A 188 8.31 -28.46 -11.66
N ASP A 189 7.53 -27.57 -12.27
CA ASP A 189 7.98 -26.75 -13.39
C ASP A 189 8.68 -25.48 -12.87
N MET A 190 10.01 -25.55 -12.76
CA MET A 190 10.85 -24.46 -12.25
C MET A 190 10.75 -23.17 -13.08
N THR A 191 10.24 -23.25 -14.31
CA THR A 191 10.05 -22.06 -15.16
C THR A 191 8.88 -21.19 -14.70
N GLN A 192 7.95 -21.75 -13.90
CA GLN A 192 6.78 -21.06 -13.38
C GLN A 192 7.01 -20.35 -12.04
N TRP A 193 8.28 -20.19 -11.63
CA TRP A 193 8.60 -19.45 -10.42
C TRP A 193 8.16 -17.98 -10.53
N LEU A 194 7.46 -17.49 -9.52
CA LEU A 194 7.02 -16.11 -9.40
C LEU A 194 7.35 -15.57 -8.00
N PRO A 195 7.78 -14.30 -7.85
CA PRO A 195 8.14 -13.73 -6.55
C PRO A 195 6.92 -13.63 -5.62
N LEU A 196 7.14 -13.73 -4.31
CA LEU A 196 6.05 -13.51 -3.32
C LEU A 196 5.65 -12.04 -3.18
N ILE A 197 6.55 -11.14 -3.55
CA ILE A 197 6.34 -9.69 -3.54
C ILE A 197 6.30 -9.22 -4.99
N ASP A 198 5.19 -8.63 -5.39
CA ASP A 198 4.98 -8.02 -6.70
C ASP A 198 4.41 -6.61 -6.51
N ASP A 199 4.84 -5.67 -7.36
CA ASP A 199 4.51 -4.23 -7.26
C ASP A 199 4.58 -3.68 -5.81
N ARG A 200 5.66 -4.03 -5.10
CA ARG A 200 5.93 -3.59 -3.71
C ARG A 200 4.83 -4.02 -2.71
N SER A 201 4.15 -5.13 -2.97
CA SER A 201 3.12 -5.74 -2.11
C SER A 201 3.21 -7.25 -2.12
N PHE A 202 2.71 -7.91 -1.08
CA PHE A 202 2.59 -9.38 -1.11
C PHE A 202 1.44 -9.79 -2.03
N LEU A 203 1.55 -10.98 -2.63
CA LEU A 203 0.51 -11.51 -3.50
C LEU A 203 -0.84 -11.65 -2.75
N PRO A 204 -1.98 -11.33 -3.39
CA PRO A 204 -3.30 -11.30 -2.72
C PRO A 204 -3.75 -12.64 -2.14
N TRP A 205 -3.31 -13.77 -2.72
CA TRP A 205 -3.65 -15.10 -2.22
C TRP A 205 -2.88 -15.46 -0.94
N LEU A 206 -1.72 -14.84 -0.73
CA LEU A 206 -0.87 -15.04 0.44
C LEU A 206 -1.28 -14.08 1.57
N VAL A 207 -1.51 -12.81 1.22
CA VAL A 207 -1.98 -11.78 2.13
C VAL A 207 -3.03 -10.95 1.41
N LYS A 208 -4.27 -11.01 1.87
CA LYS A 208 -5.39 -10.27 1.28
C LYS A 208 -5.06 -8.78 1.21
N VAL A 209 -5.35 -8.16 0.07
CA VAL A 209 -5.29 -6.71 -0.06
C VAL A 209 -6.61 -6.15 0.48
N PRO A 210 -6.58 -5.27 1.49
CA PRO A 210 -7.78 -4.61 2.01
C PRO A 210 -8.56 -3.87 0.92
N THR A 211 -9.88 -3.89 1.05
CA THR A 211 -10.77 -3.13 0.17
C THR A 211 -10.60 -1.63 0.38
N GLU A 212 -10.98 -0.82 -0.61
CA GLU A 212 -10.91 0.64 -0.53
C GLU A 212 -11.69 1.20 0.68
N HIS A 213 -12.89 0.66 0.93
CA HIS A 213 -13.71 1.04 2.09
C HIS A 213 -13.02 0.75 3.43
N GLU A 214 -12.26 -0.35 3.54
CA GLU A 214 -11.47 -0.64 4.73
C GLU A 214 -10.31 0.34 4.88
N GLN A 215 -9.63 0.68 3.77
CA GLN A 215 -8.51 1.61 3.77
C GLN A 215 -8.95 3.03 4.18
N LEU A 216 -10.10 3.52 3.70
CA LEU A 216 -10.63 4.85 4.04
C LEU A 216 -10.97 5.01 5.53
N ARG A 217 -11.29 3.91 6.23
CA ARG A 217 -11.59 3.91 7.68
C ARG A 217 -10.35 3.85 8.56
N THR A 218 -9.18 3.61 7.97
CA THR A 218 -7.91 3.53 8.70
C THR A 218 -7.26 4.91 8.80
N ARG A 219 -6.24 5.03 9.66
CA ARG A 219 -5.45 6.26 9.76
C ARG A 219 -4.73 6.52 8.44
N GLN A 220 -5.00 7.67 7.84
CA GLN A 220 -4.35 8.14 6.61
C GLN A 220 -2.94 8.64 6.92
N ILE A 221 -1.98 7.73 6.85
CA ILE A 221 -0.57 8.00 7.13
C ILE A 221 0.19 8.30 5.83
N THR A 222 1.07 9.29 5.88
CA THR A 222 1.91 9.66 4.72
C THR A 222 3.26 8.95 4.76
N SER A 223 3.92 8.84 3.60
CA SER A 223 5.28 8.29 3.50
C SER A 223 6.29 9.00 4.41
N SER A 224 6.15 10.31 4.60
CA SER A 224 7.03 11.10 5.48
C SER A 224 6.77 10.84 6.97
N GLN A 225 5.52 10.53 7.36
CA GLN A 225 5.20 10.11 8.72
C GLN A 225 5.73 8.71 9.01
N ILE A 226 5.57 7.76 8.07
CA ILE A 226 6.19 6.43 8.17
C ILE A 226 7.70 6.56 8.32
N ALA A 227 8.33 7.45 7.55
CA ALA A 227 9.76 7.65 7.62
C ALA A 227 10.26 8.02 9.02
N LYS A 228 9.51 8.86 9.73
CA LYS A 228 9.80 9.29 11.11
C LYS A 228 9.49 8.23 12.17
N LEU A 229 8.55 7.31 11.89
CA LEU A 229 8.22 6.21 12.81
C LEU A 229 9.26 5.08 12.77
N GLU A 230 10.03 5.00 11.67
CA GLU A 230 11.04 3.97 11.41
C GLU A 230 12.49 4.48 11.58
N GLU A 231 12.67 5.75 11.95
CA GLU A 231 13.96 6.34 12.35
C GLU A 231 14.25 6.04 13.82
#